data_AF-A0A510X9U8-F1
#
_entry.id   AF-A0A510X9U8-F1
#
_cell.length_a   1.000
_cell.length_b   1.000
_cell.length_c   1.000
_cell.angle_alpha   90.00
_cell.angle_beta   90.00
_cell.angle_gamma   90.00
#
_symmetry.space_group_name_H-M   'P 1'
#
loop_
_entity.id
_entity.type
_entity.pdbx_description
1 polymer ?
#
loop_
_entity_poly.entity_id
_entity_poly.type
_entity_poly.pdbx_seq_one_letter_code
_entity_poly.pdbx_strand_id
1 'polypeptide(L)'
;MSATLLHSGKIEHFRALGETGQPVYHSALQLRKVISRRLPGRERHLAIPQRDQQGKGVDWYSGISGEAIPWGSATEGEREDARIQLEAFRQEVIVLHRAPPEGQGGDHEVFTRLVQWVCHFPDEAFIYLVDGTPVIAFWGKGCMAPRVHGMFAADERPHLMQGVNELIADDAPPLGDSLLRAAQLVDGQERDAVILAFIDGVDGCGRDQCAIAREIARQQPRLRINVMDISNSGQSDCIAEATGGRVFGSQDADAVSDMLKDAGREALNASYCPG
;
A
#
# COMPACT_ATOMS: atom_id res chain seq x y z
N MET A 1 22.40 23.43 -14.82
CA MET A 1 21.44 23.74 -13.72
C MET A 1 21.50 22.58 -12.75
N SER A 2 21.66 22.84 -11.45
CA SER A 2 21.79 21.78 -10.44
C SER A 2 20.43 21.12 -10.25
N ALA A 3 20.35 19.80 -10.37
CA ALA A 3 19.11 19.08 -10.08
C ALA A 3 18.82 19.15 -8.56
N THR A 4 17.58 19.49 -8.18
CA THR A 4 17.19 19.53 -6.76
C THR A 4 17.05 18.10 -6.24
N LEU A 5 17.87 17.70 -5.28
CA LEU A 5 17.75 16.41 -4.62
C LEU A 5 16.52 16.44 -3.69
N LEU A 6 15.62 15.48 -3.85
CA LEU A 6 14.42 15.33 -3.02
C LEU A 6 14.66 14.32 -1.90
N HIS A 7 15.23 13.17 -2.27
CA HIS A 7 15.43 12.07 -1.34
C HIS A 7 16.61 11.20 -1.77
N SER A 8 17.37 10.70 -0.80
CA SER A 8 18.37 9.65 -0.99
C SER A 8 17.99 8.49 -0.09
N GLY A 9 17.84 7.29 -0.64
CA GLY A 9 17.34 6.17 0.16
C GLY A 9 17.56 4.81 -0.45
N LYS A 10 17.53 3.80 0.41
CA LYS A 10 17.63 2.41 -0.01
C LYS A 10 16.29 1.93 -0.55
N ILE A 11 16.34 1.38 -1.76
CA ILE A 11 15.15 0.89 -2.47
C ILE A 11 14.64 -0.46 -1.92
N GLU A 12 15.48 -1.18 -1.17
CA GLU A 12 15.27 -2.57 -0.73
C GLU A 12 14.05 -2.77 0.17
N HIS A 13 13.55 -1.72 0.83
CA HIS A 13 12.37 -1.81 1.71
C HIS A 13 11.04 -1.74 0.96
N PHE A 14 11.02 -1.27 -0.30
CA PHE A 14 9.78 -1.05 -1.05
C PHE A 14 9.58 -2.07 -2.16
N ARG A 15 8.36 -2.62 -2.23
CA ARG A 15 7.97 -3.53 -3.31
C ARG A 15 8.10 -2.80 -4.65
N ALA A 16 8.93 -3.35 -5.53
CA ALA A 16 8.97 -2.90 -6.91
C ALA A 16 7.64 -3.20 -7.61
N LEU A 17 6.98 -2.18 -8.12
CA LEU A 17 5.89 -2.37 -9.08
C LEU A 17 6.49 -2.43 -10.48
N GLY A 18 5.87 -3.19 -11.37
CA GLY A 18 6.32 -3.34 -12.74
C GLY A 18 5.81 -4.60 -13.41
N GLU A 19 6.47 -4.96 -14.50
CA GLU A 19 6.08 -6.02 -15.40
C GLU A 19 7.28 -6.96 -15.59
N THR A 20 7.04 -8.28 -15.66
CA THR A 20 8.10 -9.31 -15.80
C THR A 20 9.16 -9.33 -14.67
N GLY A 21 8.86 -8.78 -13.49
CA GLY A 21 9.76 -8.78 -12.33
C GLY A 21 10.81 -7.68 -12.32
N GLN A 22 10.78 -6.75 -13.28
CA GLN A 22 11.63 -5.56 -13.30
C GLN A 22 10.93 -4.35 -12.67
N PRO A 23 11.58 -3.60 -11.76
CA PRO A 23 11.00 -2.39 -11.20
C PRO A 23 10.79 -1.28 -12.24
N VAL A 24 9.66 -0.59 -12.16
CA VAL A 24 9.29 0.55 -13.03
C VAL A 24 10.37 1.64 -13.06
N TYR A 25 11.08 1.85 -11.95
CA TYR A 25 12.13 2.88 -11.88
C TYR A 25 13.36 2.58 -12.78
N HIS A 26 13.60 1.33 -13.19
CA HIS A 26 14.67 1.01 -14.16
C HIS A 26 14.38 1.62 -15.54
N SER A 27 13.10 1.71 -15.90
CA SER A 27 12.64 2.33 -17.15
C SER A 27 12.22 3.78 -16.95
N ALA A 28 12.58 4.41 -15.83
CA ALA A 28 12.04 5.70 -15.42
C ALA A 28 12.23 6.82 -16.44
N LEU A 29 13.44 6.94 -17.01
CA LEU A 29 13.73 7.96 -18.02
C LEU A 29 12.90 7.78 -19.29
N GLN A 30 12.70 6.52 -19.72
CA GLN A 30 11.88 6.19 -20.87
C GLN A 30 10.41 6.50 -20.60
N LEU A 31 9.90 6.13 -19.42
CA LEU A 31 8.53 6.40 -18.99
C LEU A 31 8.24 7.90 -18.94
N ARG A 32 9.10 8.67 -18.28
CA ARG A 32 9.00 10.13 -18.25
C ARG A 32 9.01 10.75 -19.64
N LYS A 33 9.88 10.27 -20.53
CA LYS A 33 9.94 10.76 -21.91
C LYS A 33 8.64 10.48 -22.65
N VAL A 34 7.99 9.35 -22.42
CA VAL A 34 6.70 9.07 -23.06
C VAL A 34 5.58 9.91 -22.44
N ILE A 35 5.53 10.04 -21.11
CA ILE A 35 4.59 10.93 -20.43
C ILE A 35 4.74 12.36 -20.97
N SER A 36 5.96 12.88 -21.12
CA SER A 36 6.17 14.21 -21.70
C SER A 36 5.65 14.38 -23.13
N ARG A 37 5.59 13.28 -23.91
CA ARG A 37 5.08 13.29 -25.28
C ARG A 37 3.55 13.17 -25.33
N ARG A 38 2.96 12.37 -24.44
CA ARG A 38 1.53 12.04 -24.43
C ARG A 38 0.72 12.98 -23.54
N LEU A 39 1.32 13.47 -22.46
CA LEU A 39 0.76 14.35 -21.43
C LEU A 39 1.77 15.49 -21.17
N PRO A 40 1.89 16.47 -22.07
CA PRO A 40 2.94 17.49 -21.99
C PRO A 40 2.97 18.22 -20.65
N GLY A 41 4.15 18.21 -20.02
CA GLY A 41 4.40 18.88 -18.75
C GLY A 41 3.98 18.09 -17.52
N ARG A 42 3.38 16.89 -17.64
CA ARG A 42 3.01 16.04 -16.49
C ARG A 42 4.16 15.21 -15.95
N GLU A 43 5.21 14.99 -16.75
CA GLU A 43 6.44 14.31 -16.31
C GLU A 43 7.15 15.04 -15.16
N ARG A 44 6.82 16.32 -14.93
CA ARG A 44 7.32 17.14 -13.82
C ARG A 44 6.88 16.63 -12.45
N HIS A 45 5.75 15.91 -12.37
CA HIS A 45 5.26 15.29 -11.14
C HIS A 45 6.04 14.04 -10.75
N LEU A 46 6.91 13.54 -11.62
CA LEU A 46 7.75 12.38 -11.34
C LEU A 46 9.14 12.87 -11.00
N ALA A 47 9.78 12.29 -9.98
CA ALA A 47 11.21 12.50 -9.72
C ALA A 47 12.08 11.70 -10.71
N ILE A 48 13.35 12.10 -10.90
CA ILE A 48 14.34 11.46 -11.76
C ILE A 48 15.17 10.54 -10.85
N PRO A 49 14.99 9.21 -10.90
CA PRO A 49 15.87 8.31 -10.16
C PRO A 49 17.25 8.27 -10.82
N GLN A 50 18.30 8.43 -10.01
CA GLN A 50 19.69 8.23 -10.40
C GLN A 50 20.33 7.26 -9.41
N ARG A 51 21.21 6.37 -9.89
CA ARG A 51 21.97 5.52 -8.98
C ARG A 51 22.85 6.40 -8.10
N ASP A 52 22.87 6.11 -6.80
CA ASP A 52 23.78 6.79 -5.89
C ASP A 52 25.25 6.51 -6.28
N GLN A 53 26.18 7.31 -5.77
CA GLN A 53 27.61 7.21 -6.13
C GLN A 53 28.23 5.85 -5.75
N GLN A 54 27.60 5.09 -4.86
CA GLN A 54 28.08 3.80 -4.37
C GLN A 54 27.37 2.60 -5.03
N GLY A 55 26.36 2.83 -5.86
CA GLY A 55 25.52 1.81 -6.48
C GLY A 55 24.62 1.01 -5.52
N LYS A 56 24.41 1.49 -4.28
CA LYS A 56 23.66 0.82 -3.21
C LYS A 56 22.24 1.35 -3.01
N GLY A 57 21.94 2.51 -3.59
CA GLY A 57 20.68 3.22 -3.42
C GLY A 57 20.30 4.01 -4.67
N VAL A 58 19.22 4.78 -4.56
CA VAL A 58 18.76 5.66 -5.63
C VAL A 58 18.47 7.04 -5.04
N ASP A 59 19.07 8.03 -5.68
CA ASP A 59 18.83 9.43 -5.44
C ASP A 59 17.70 9.90 -6.36
N TRP A 60 16.71 10.56 -5.79
CA TRP A 60 15.53 11.04 -6.50
C TRP A 60 15.61 12.56 -6.63
N TYR A 61 15.68 13.03 -7.87
CA TYR A 61 15.83 14.45 -8.17
C TYR A 61 14.57 15.05 -8.78
N SER A 62 14.29 16.31 -8.50
CA SER A 62 13.29 17.07 -9.25
C SER A 62 13.82 17.46 -10.62
N GLY A 63 12.94 17.45 -11.63
CA GLY A 63 13.20 18.10 -12.92
C GLY A 63 12.97 19.62 -12.89
N ILE A 64 12.40 20.12 -11.79
CA ILE A 64 12.10 21.53 -11.55
C ILE A 64 13.22 22.10 -10.68
N SER A 65 13.65 23.32 -11.00
CA SER A 65 14.61 24.05 -10.15
C SER A 65 13.86 24.78 -9.05
N GLY A 66 14.36 24.68 -7.81
CA GLY A 66 13.74 25.32 -6.66
C GLY A 66 14.07 24.60 -5.37
N GLU A 67 13.64 25.18 -4.25
CA GLU A 67 13.66 24.52 -2.95
C GLU A 67 12.63 23.39 -2.93
N ALA A 68 12.99 22.28 -2.30
CA ALA A 68 12.09 21.14 -2.12
C ALA A 68 11.50 21.19 -0.70
N ILE A 69 10.18 21.37 -0.62
CA ILE A 69 9.44 21.36 0.64
C ILE A 69 8.86 19.95 0.82
N PRO A 70 9.29 19.18 1.84
CA PRO A 70 8.66 17.89 2.14
C PRO A 70 7.17 18.05 2.47
N TRP A 71 6.34 17.08 2.10
CA TRP A 71 4.89 17.13 2.35
C TRP A 71 4.53 17.47 3.81
N GLY A 72 5.23 16.84 4.77
CA GLY A 72 5.04 17.07 6.20
C GLY A 72 5.31 18.51 6.66
N SER A 73 6.09 19.27 5.88
CA SER A 73 6.44 20.68 6.15
C SER A 73 5.61 21.69 5.35
N ALA A 74 4.83 21.25 4.36
CA ALA A 74 3.95 22.11 3.58
C ALA A 74 2.74 22.59 4.40
N THR A 75 2.24 23.79 4.08
CA THR A 75 0.99 24.32 4.63
C THR A 75 -0.23 23.60 4.07
N GLU A 76 -1.38 23.67 4.75
CA GLU A 76 -2.58 22.98 4.27
C GLU A 76 -3.10 23.52 2.92
N GLY A 77 -2.94 24.82 2.67
CA GLY A 77 -3.29 25.40 1.36
C GLY A 77 -2.42 24.85 0.23
N GLU A 78 -1.11 24.73 0.46
CA GLU A 78 -0.19 24.13 -0.51
C GLU A 78 -0.48 22.64 -0.73
N ARG A 79 -0.83 21.90 0.33
CA ARG A 79 -1.25 20.50 0.22
C ARG A 79 -2.53 20.35 -0.59
N GLU A 80 -3.51 21.22 -0.37
CA GLU A 80 -4.77 21.18 -1.13
C GLU A 80 -4.55 21.42 -2.63
N ASP A 81 -3.79 22.47 -2.98
CA ASP A 81 -3.41 22.74 -4.36
C ASP A 81 -2.64 21.57 -4.99
N ALA A 82 -1.75 20.94 -4.22
CA ALA A 82 -1.00 19.78 -4.64
C ALA A 82 -1.89 18.54 -4.84
N ARG A 83 -2.87 18.27 -3.97
CA ARG A 83 -3.85 17.17 -4.13
C ARG A 83 -4.64 17.34 -5.42
N ILE A 84 -5.09 18.55 -5.74
CA ILE A 84 -5.79 18.85 -7.00
C ILE A 84 -4.90 18.51 -8.21
N GLN A 85 -3.62 18.93 -8.19
CA GLN A 85 -2.68 18.64 -9.27
C GLN A 85 -2.40 17.14 -9.42
N LEU A 86 -2.19 16.42 -8.32
CA LEU A 86 -1.92 14.98 -8.31
C LEU A 86 -3.12 14.17 -8.77
N GLU A 87 -4.33 14.54 -8.36
CA GLU A 87 -5.56 13.87 -8.80
C GLU A 87 -5.79 14.08 -10.29
N ALA A 88 -5.59 15.30 -10.80
CA ALA A 88 -5.65 15.57 -12.25
C ALA A 88 -4.63 14.72 -13.02
N PHE A 89 -3.38 14.66 -12.55
CA PHE A 89 -2.35 13.82 -13.16
C PHE A 89 -2.72 12.33 -13.15
N ARG A 90 -3.26 11.82 -12.03
CA ARG A 90 -3.71 10.44 -11.90
C ARG A 90 -4.82 10.10 -12.89
N GLN A 91 -5.83 10.96 -13.03
CA GLN A 91 -6.92 10.74 -13.98
C GLN A 91 -6.42 10.73 -15.43
N GLU A 92 -5.50 11.63 -15.78
CA GLU A 92 -4.88 11.66 -17.12
C GLU A 92 -4.08 10.37 -17.42
N VAL A 93 -3.35 9.85 -16.43
CA VAL A 93 -2.63 8.57 -16.55
C VAL A 93 -3.60 7.39 -16.71
N ILE A 94 -4.73 7.38 -15.98
CA ILE A 94 -5.77 6.34 -16.14
C ILE A 94 -6.34 6.35 -17.56
N VAL A 95 -6.64 7.54 -18.09
CA VAL A 95 -7.12 7.70 -19.47
C VAL A 95 -6.07 7.21 -20.48
N LEU A 96 -4.80 7.59 -20.28
CA LEU A 96 -3.70 7.16 -21.13
C LEU A 96 -3.51 5.63 -21.12
N HIS A 97 -3.64 4.99 -19.96
CA HIS A 97 -3.54 3.54 -19.83
C HIS A 97 -4.70 2.80 -20.52
N ARG A 98 -5.91 3.37 -20.52
CA ARG A 98 -7.10 2.78 -21.15
C ARG A 98 -7.19 3.03 -22.66
N ALA A 99 -6.39 3.95 -23.20
CA ALA A 99 -6.40 4.24 -24.61
C ALA A 99 -5.92 3.02 -25.42
N PRO A 100 -6.56 2.71 -26.57
CA PRO A 100 -6.10 1.62 -27.42
C PRO A 100 -4.67 1.90 -27.90
N PRO A 101 -3.83 0.86 -28.05
CA PRO A 101 -2.45 1.03 -28.47
C PRO A 101 -2.38 1.70 -29.85
N GLU A 102 -1.67 2.83 -29.92
CA GLU A 102 -1.38 3.50 -31.18
C GLU A 102 -0.09 2.93 -31.78
N GLY A 103 -0.23 1.91 -32.63
CA GLY A 103 0.87 1.30 -33.38
C GLY A 103 1.13 -0.16 -33.01
N GLN A 104 1.71 -0.91 -33.96
CA GLN A 104 2.06 -2.33 -33.81
C GLN A 104 3.52 -2.45 -33.37
N GLY A 105 3.76 -2.84 -32.11
CA GLY A 105 5.10 -3.15 -31.60
C GLY A 105 5.09 -3.54 -30.12
N GLY A 106 5.83 -4.60 -29.76
CA GLY A 106 5.85 -5.14 -28.38
C GLY A 106 6.32 -4.15 -27.32
N ASP A 107 7.21 -3.21 -27.66
CA ASP A 107 7.67 -2.16 -26.75
C ASP A 107 6.54 -1.19 -26.35
N HIS A 108 5.55 -0.97 -27.21
CA HIS A 108 4.39 -0.13 -26.90
C HIS A 108 3.44 -0.83 -25.92
N GLU A 109 3.30 -2.15 -26.03
CA GLU A 109 2.44 -2.96 -25.16
C GLU A 109 2.99 -3.03 -23.73
N VAL A 110 4.27 -3.36 -23.57
CA VAL A 110 4.96 -3.34 -22.27
C VAL A 110 4.93 -1.92 -21.67
N PHE A 111 5.10 -0.89 -22.49
CA PHE A 111 4.99 0.49 -22.04
C PHE A 111 3.60 0.84 -21.50
N THR A 112 2.53 0.51 -22.23
CA THR A 112 1.14 0.79 -21.82
C THR A 112 0.79 0.08 -20.52
N ARG A 113 1.37 -1.10 -20.29
CA ARG A 113 1.26 -1.81 -19.01
C ARG A 113 2.11 -1.18 -17.89
N LEU A 114 3.23 -0.55 -18.19
CA LEU A 114 4.06 0.11 -17.16
C LEU A 114 3.53 1.48 -16.73
N VAL A 115 2.83 2.22 -17.60
CA VAL A 115 2.36 3.58 -17.30
C VAL A 115 1.38 3.64 -16.13
N GLN A 116 0.61 2.57 -15.88
CA GLN A 116 -0.32 2.50 -14.76
C GLN A 116 0.37 2.65 -13.40
N TRP A 117 1.66 2.29 -13.31
CA TRP A 117 2.41 2.28 -12.05
C TRP A 117 3.04 3.62 -11.68
N VAL A 118 3.02 4.62 -12.57
CA VAL A 118 3.76 5.89 -12.36
C VAL A 118 3.14 6.79 -11.28
N CYS A 119 1.87 6.58 -10.95
CA CYS A 119 1.20 7.26 -9.84
C CYS A 119 1.21 6.44 -8.54
N HIS A 120 1.86 5.27 -8.52
CA HIS A 120 2.00 4.48 -7.30
C HIS A 120 3.32 4.80 -6.61
N PHE A 121 3.25 5.16 -5.35
CA PHE A 121 4.37 5.45 -4.46
C PHE A 121 3.97 5.02 -3.03
N PRO A 122 4.93 4.87 -2.10
CA PRO A 122 4.64 4.29 -0.79
C PRO A 122 3.65 5.10 0.05
N ASP A 123 3.86 6.40 0.19
CA ASP A 123 3.03 7.30 1.01
C ASP A 123 3.35 8.78 0.74
N GLU A 124 2.59 9.69 1.34
CA GLU A 124 2.73 11.14 1.14
C GLU A 124 4.07 11.72 1.62
N ALA A 125 4.83 11.03 2.49
CA ALA A 125 6.17 11.48 2.90
C ALA A 125 7.17 11.49 1.72
N PHE A 126 6.85 10.81 0.62
CA PHE A 126 7.62 10.84 -0.62
C PHE A 126 7.12 11.90 -1.62
N ILE A 127 6.22 12.79 -1.23
CA ILE A 127 5.80 13.94 -2.01
C ILE A 127 6.59 15.18 -1.56
N TYR A 128 7.10 15.92 -2.55
CA TYR A 128 7.81 17.18 -2.33
C TYR A 128 7.20 18.27 -3.19
N LEU A 129 7.00 19.46 -2.62
CA LEU A 129 6.62 20.62 -3.42
C LEU A 129 7.88 21.33 -3.89
N VAL A 130 8.01 21.49 -5.21
CA VAL A 130 9.10 22.26 -5.84
C VAL A 130 8.47 23.31 -6.71
N ASP A 131 8.63 24.58 -6.34
CA ASP A 131 8.00 25.73 -7.01
C ASP A 131 6.48 25.53 -7.19
N GLY A 132 5.79 25.14 -6.10
CA GLY A 132 4.34 24.89 -6.07
C GLY A 132 3.88 23.63 -6.81
N THR A 133 4.79 22.86 -7.40
CA THR A 133 4.46 21.62 -8.11
C THR A 133 4.77 20.40 -7.23
N PRO A 134 3.81 19.48 -7.03
CA PRO A 134 4.09 18.23 -6.32
C PRO A 134 4.90 17.29 -7.19
N VAL A 135 6.03 16.83 -6.66
CA VAL A 135 6.96 15.88 -7.27
C VAL A 135 7.04 14.64 -6.40
N ILE A 136 6.67 13.49 -6.98
CA ILE A 136 6.64 12.20 -6.33
C ILE A 136 8.02 11.55 -6.44
N ALA A 137 8.64 11.24 -5.32
CA ALA A 137 9.79 10.33 -5.23
C ALA A 137 9.30 8.88 -5.05
N PHE A 138 10.16 7.89 -5.31
CA PHE A 138 9.81 6.46 -5.18
C PHE A 138 8.57 6.03 -5.99
N TRP A 139 8.21 6.75 -7.04
CA TRP A 139 7.14 6.31 -7.94
C TRP A 139 7.49 5.00 -8.65
N GLY A 140 6.46 4.20 -8.97
CA GLY A 140 6.65 2.81 -9.40
C GLY A 140 7.06 1.87 -8.26
N LYS A 141 6.91 2.32 -7.00
CA LYS A 141 7.01 1.47 -5.81
C LYS A 141 5.65 1.36 -5.15
N GLY A 142 5.33 0.15 -4.73
CA GLY A 142 4.18 -0.09 -3.89
C GLY A 142 4.57 0.16 -2.45
N CYS A 143 3.57 0.15 -1.58
CA CYS A 143 3.81 0.08 -0.16
C CYS A 143 4.70 -1.10 0.20
N MET A 144 5.30 -1.00 1.38
CA MET A 144 6.01 -2.13 1.97
C MET A 144 5.08 -3.34 1.97
N ALA A 145 5.61 -4.51 1.59
CA ALA A 145 4.80 -5.72 1.68
C ALA A 145 4.44 -5.96 3.16
N PRO A 146 3.20 -6.40 3.47
CA PRO A 146 2.83 -6.77 4.83
C PRO A 146 3.84 -7.77 5.38
N ARG A 147 4.36 -7.50 6.58
CA ARG A 147 5.24 -8.44 7.27
C ARG A 147 4.39 -9.59 7.82
N VAL A 148 4.78 -10.82 7.48
CA VAL A 148 4.14 -12.04 8.01
C VAL A 148 5.10 -12.66 9.01
N HIS A 149 4.70 -12.69 10.27
CA HIS A 149 5.52 -13.23 11.37
C HIS A 149 5.48 -14.76 11.47
N GLY A 150 4.71 -15.42 10.60
CA GLY A 150 4.54 -16.87 10.57
C GLY A 150 3.26 -17.35 11.27
N MET A 151 3.08 -18.66 11.31
CA MET A 151 2.02 -19.32 12.08
C MET A 151 2.67 -19.95 13.31
N PHE A 152 2.03 -19.83 14.46
CA PHE A 152 2.56 -20.30 15.73
C PHE A 152 1.69 -21.44 16.27
N ALA A 153 2.31 -22.58 16.55
CA ALA A 153 1.69 -23.67 17.28
C ALA A 153 1.51 -23.32 18.77
N ALA A 154 0.75 -24.14 19.50
CA ALA A 154 0.44 -23.89 20.91
C ALA A 154 1.67 -23.81 21.81
N ASP A 155 2.69 -24.63 21.54
CA ASP A 155 3.98 -24.67 22.24
C ASP A 155 4.90 -23.49 21.86
N GLU A 156 4.64 -22.81 20.74
CA GLU A 156 5.36 -21.62 20.29
C GLU A 156 4.80 -20.31 20.86
N ARG A 157 3.84 -20.37 21.78
CA ARG A 157 3.27 -19.20 22.48
C ARG A 157 4.34 -18.21 22.99
N PRO A 158 5.48 -18.62 23.58
CA PRO A 158 6.51 -17.67 24.00
C PRO A 158 7.09 -16.84 22.83
N HIS A 159 7.31 -17.47 21.67
CA HIS A 159 7.80 -16.78 20.47
C HIS A 159 6.75 -15.81 19.89
N LEU A 160 5.47 -16.20 19.90
CA LEU A 160 4.38 -15.29 19.53
C LEU A 160 4.35 -14.06 20.44
N MET A 161 4.43 -14.25 21.76
CA MET A 161 4.41 -13.14 22.73
C MET A 161 5.61 -12.21 22.54
N GLN A 162 6.80 -12.76 22.27
CA GLN A 162 7.97 -11.95 21.95
C GLN A 162 7.73 -11.11 20.68
N GLY A 163 7.24 -11.73 19.61
CA GLY A 163 6.94 -11.04 18.35
C GLY A 163 5.94 -9.90 18.53
N VAL A 164 4.88 -10.11 19.33
CA VAL A 164 3.87 -9.07 19.64
C VAL A 164 4.49 -7.90 20.42
N ASN A 165 5.38 -8.17 21.38
CA ASN A 165 6.03 -7.13 22.19
C ASN A 165 7.07 -6.30 21.40
N GLU A 166 7.55 -6.83 20.27
CA GLU A 166 8.52 -6.17 19.39
C GLU A 166 7.85 -5.42 18.22
N LEU A 167 6.52 -5.41 18.13
CA LEU A 167 5.81 -4.68 17.09
C LEU A 167 6.03 -3.17 17.23
N ILE A 168 6.45 -2.55 16.13
CA ILE A 168 6.63 -1.10 16.00
C ILE A 168 5.70 -0.63 14.89
N ALA A 169 4.99 0.47 15.12
CA ALA A 169 4.17 1.09 14.10
C ALA A 169 5.05 1.77 13.05
N ASP A 170 4.79 1.47 11.78
CA ASP A 170 5.36 2.18 10.63
C ASP A 170 4.34 3.21 10.14
N ASP A 171 4.79 4.34 9.58
CA ASP A 171 3.90 5.33 8.96
C ASP A 171 3.25 4.75 7.69
N ALA A 172 1.95 5.01 7.51
CA ALA A 172 1.12 4.60 6.36
C ALA A 172 1.00 3.07 6.12
N PRO A 173 0.13 2.36 6.87
CA PRO A 173 0.06 0.90 6.79
C PRO A 173 -0.57 0.43 5.45
N PRO A 174 -0.02 -0.63 4.83
CA PRO A 174 -0.62 -1.31 3.68
C PRO A 174 -1.78 -2.20 4.12
N LEU A 175 -2.82 -1.59 4.70
CA LEU A 175 -3.97 -2.28 5.30
C LEU A 175 -4.65 -3.22 4.30
N GLY A 176 -4.94 -2.76 3.09
CA GLY A 176 -5.59 -3.55 2.05
C GLY A 176 -4.75 -4.75 1.61
N ASP A 177 -3.44 -4.60 1.48
CA ASP A 177 -2.54 -5.72 1.19
C ASP A 177 -2.44 -6.67 2.39
N SER A 178 -2.46 -6.14 3.62
CA SER A 178 -2.42 -6.93 4.85
C SER A 178 -3.66 -7.81 4.99
N LEU A 179 -4.85 -7.27 4.68
CA LEU A 179 -6.11 -8.03 4.66
C LEU A 179 -6.08 -9.16 3.63
N LEU A 180 -5.64 -8.88 2.39
CA LEU A 180 -5.50 -9.91 1.37
C LEU A 180 -4.50 -11.00 1.79
N ARG A 181 -3.38 -10.59 2.38
CA ARG A 181 -2.34 -11.54 2.79
C ARG A 181 -2.82 -12.41 3.94
N ALA A 182 -3.51 -11.84 4.93
CA ALA A 182 -4.10 -12.57 6.04
C ALA A 182 -5.17 -13.56 5.55
N ALA A 183 -6.05 -13.14 4.63
CA ALA A 183 -7.07 -14.02 4.06
C ALA A 183 -6.47 -15.23 3.31
N GLN A 184 -5.29 -15.09 2.70
CA GLN A 184 -4.59 -16.22 2.05
C GLN A 184 -3.96 -17.22 3.03
N LEU A 185 -3.78 -16.85 4.29
CA LEU A 185 -3.19 -17.72 5.33
C LEU A 185 -4.24 -18.62 5.99
N VAL A 186 -5.52 -18.35 5.73
CA VAL A 186 -6.64 -19.08 6.30
C VAL A 186 -7.52 -19.65 5.19
N ASP A 187 -8.34 -20.63 5.55
CA ASP A 187 -9.29 -21.26 4.65
C ASP A 187 -10.71 -20.96 5.12
N GLY A 188 -11.26 -19.84 4.64
CA GLY A 188 -12.66 -19.48 4.83
C GLY A 188 -13.60 -19.95 3.71
N GLN A 189 -13.16 -20.85 2.83
CA GLN A 189 -14.04 -21.46 1.83
C GLN A 189 -14.70 -22.70 2.41
N GLU A 190 -13.88 -23.63 2.88
CA GLU A 190 -14.35 -24.93 3.37
C GLU A 190 -14.49 -24.97 4.89
N ARG A 191 -13.86 -24.04 5.62
CA ARG A 191 -13.81 -24.02 7.08
C ARG A 191 -14.16 -22.65 7.65
N ASP A 192 -14.62 -22.63 8.90
CA ASP A 192 -14.78 -21.35 9.59
C ASP A 192 -13.39 -20.80 9.91
N ALA A 193 -13.16 -19.56 9.53
CA ALA A 193 -11.91 -18.86 9.75
C ALA A 193 -12.19 -17.49 10.39
N VAL A 194 -11.27 -17.07 11.26
CA VAL A 194 -11.37 -15.80 11.97
C VAL A 194 -10.08 -15.02 11.81
N ILE A 195 -10.19 -13.76 11.40
CA ILE A 195 -9.13 -12.77 11.47
C ILE A 195 -9.53 -11.72 12.51
N LEU A 196 -8.58 -11.26 13.31
CA LEU A 196 -8.72 -10.08 14.15
C LEU A 196 -7.73 -9.02 13.65
N ALA A 197 -8.26 -7.92 13.13
CA ALA A 197 -7.49 -6.81 12.58
C ALA A 197 -7.47 -5.64 13.58
N PHE A 198 -6.27 -5.17 13.93
CA PHE A 198 -6.07 -4.00 14.77
C PHE A 198 -5.81 -2.80 13.86
N ILE A 199 -6.70 -1.81 13.87
CA ILE A 199 -6.70 -0.73 12.89
C ILE A 199 -6.94 0.61 13.60
N ASP A 200 -6.12 1.60 13.30
CA ASP A 200 -6.19 2.97 13.83
C ASP A 200 -6.57 4.02 12.77
N GLY A 201 -6.88 3.60 11.55
CA GLY A 201 -7.24 4.48 10.45
C GLY A 201 -7.59 3.75 9.16
N VAL A 202 -7.29 4.41 8.03
CA VAL A 202 -7.54 3.91 6.67
C VAL A 202 -6.25 3.36 6.05
N ASP A 203 -6.38 2.67 4.92
CA ASP A 203 -5.22 2.23 4.13
C ASP A 203 -4.34 3.41 3.72
N GLY A 204 -3.05 3.34 4.08
CA GLY A 204 -2.05 4.36 3.74
C GLY A 204 -1.59 4.34 2.29
N CYS A 205 -2.04 3.36 1.50
CA CYS A 205 -1.55 3.01 0.17
C CYS A 205 -2.57 3.32 -0.94
N GLY A 206 -3.65 4.02 -0.60
CA GLY A 206 -4.71 4.41 -1.52
C GLY A 206 -5.58 3.25 -2.01
N ARG A 207 -5.57 2.10 -1.32
CA ARG A 207 -6.49 0.99 -1.60
C ARG A 207 -7.81 1.20 -0.85
N ASP A 208 -8.91 0.79 -1.48
CA ASP A 208 -10.22 0.76 -0.83
C ASP A 208 -10.32 -0.51 0.05
N GLN A 209 -10.06 -0.37 1.36
CA GLN A 209 -10.13 -1.51 2.29
C GLN A 209 -11.52 -2.16 2.35
N CYS A 210 -12.59 -1.39 2.11
CA CYS A 210 -13.97 -1.88 2.14
C CYS A 210 -14.29 -2.70 0.87
N ALA A 211 -13.84 -2.26 -0.30
CA ALA A 211 -13.95 -3.04 -1.53
C ALA A 211 -13.17 -4.36 -1.44
N ILE A 212 -11.99 -4.33 -0.83
CA ILE A 212 -11.18 -5.53 -0.58
C ILE A 212 -11.90 -6.49 0.36
N ALA A 213 -12.45 -6.00 1.47
CA ALA A 213 -13.19 -6.85 2.41
C ALA A 213 -14.40 -7.52 1.76
N ARG A 214 -15.14 -6.80 0.91
CA ARG A 214 -16.25 -7.38 0.11
C ARG A 214 -15.77 -8.44 -0.87
N GLU A 215 -14.60 -8.26 -1.49
CA GLU A 215 -14.02 -9.30 -2.35
C GLU A 215 -13.66 -10.55 -1.55
N ILE A 216 -13.00 -10.38 -0.40
CA ILE A 216 -12.65 -11.49 0.49
C ILE A 216 -13.90 -12.24 0.91
N ALA A 217 -14.97 -11.54 1.32
CA ALA A 217 -16.24 -12.17 1.70
C ALA A 217 -16.87 -13.00 0.57
N ARG A 218 -16.76 -12.54 -0.69
CA ARG A 218 -17.23 -13.31 -1.86
C ARG A 218 -16.39 -14.56 -2.11
N GLN A 219 -15.07 -14.48 -1.93
CA GLN A 219 -14.15 -15.58 -2.18
C GLN A 219 -14.08 -16.58 -1.01
N GLN A 220 -14.32 -16.14 0.22
CA GLN A 220 -14.23 -16.92 1.45
C GLN A 220 -15.47 -16.67 2.34
N PRO A 221 -16.64 -17.25 2.02
CA PRO A 221 -17.90 -16.94 2.71
C PRO A 221 -17.95 -17.31 4.20
N ARG A 222 -17.05 -18.18 4.66
CA ARG A 222 -16.93 -18.60 6.06
C ARG A 222 -15.80 -17.88 6.82
N LEU A 223 -15.08 -16.96 6.17
CA LEU A 223 -14.10 -16.09 6.83
C LEU A 223 -14.80 -14.87 7.44
N ARG A 224 -14.70 -14.73 8.76
CA ARG A 224 -15.11 -13.53 9.51
C ARG A 224 -13.88 -12.69 9.85
N ILE A 225 -13.87 -11.41 9.47
CA ILE A 225 -12.83 -10.46 9.87
C ILE A 225 -13.42 -9.57 10.96
N ASN A 226 -12.91 -9.68 12.18
CA ASN A 226 -13.25 -8.78 13.27
C ASN A 226 -12.26 -7.61 13.29
N VAL A 227 -12.73 -6.42 13.65
CA VAL A 227 -11.94 -5.19 13.69
C VAL A 227 -11.84 -4.69 15.12
N MET A 228 -10.64 -4.41 15.58
CA MET A 228 -10.37 -3.61 16.77
C MET A 228 -10.04 -2.19 16.28
N ASP A 229 -11.03 -1.30 16.35
CA ASP A 229 -10.87 0.12 16.02
C ASP A 229 -10.19 0.83 17.19
N ILE A 230 -8.88 1.02 17.05
CA ILE A 230 -8.04 1.68 18.07
C ILE A 230 -8.41 3.17 18.16
N SER A 231 -8.75 3.77 17.02
CA SER A 231 -9.04 5.20 16.90
C SER A 231 -10.47 5.58 17.29
N ASN A 232 -11.37 4.60 17.38
CA ASN A 232 -12.83 4.78 17.49
C ASN A 232 -13.37 5.73 16.41
N SER A 233 -12.79 5.71 15.21
CA SER A 233 -13.16 6.59 14.11
C SER A 233 -14.23 5.99 13.18
N GLY A 234 -14.45 4.69 13.24
CA GLY A 234 -15.39 3.95 12.39
C GLY A 234 -14.96 3.83 10.92
N GLN A 235 -13.77 4.34 10.55
CA GLN A 235 -13.32 4.41 9.14
C GLN A 235 -13.03 3.03 8.52
N SER A 236 -12.93 2.00 9.36
CA SER A 236 -12.58 0.63 8.95
C SER A 236 -13.63 -0.42 9.35
N ASP A 237 -14.78 0.03 9.87
CA ASP A 237 -15.89 -0.85 10.32
C ASP A 237 -16.47 -1.68 9.18
N CYS A 238 -16.45 -1.12 7.96
CA CYS A 238 -16.89 -1.78 6.74
C CYS A 238 -16.21 -3.14 6.51
N ILE A 239 -15.01 -3.36 7.04
CA ILE A 239 -14.28 -4.62 6.92
C ILE A 239 -15.02 -5.73 7.68
N ALA A 240 -15.43 -5.44 8.91
CA ALA A 240 -16.20 -6.36 9.72
C ALA A 240 -17.60 -6.56 9.16
N GLU A 241 -18.28 -5.49 8.77
CA GLU A 241 -19.62 -5.55 8.18
C GLU A 241 -19.65 -6.41 6.90
N ALA A 242 -18.68 -6.24 6.01
CA ALA A 242 -18.61 -6.97 4.74
C ALA A 242 -18.42 -8.48 4.92
N THR A 243 -17.76 -8.89 6.01
CA THR A 243 -17.36 -10.30 6.25
C THR A 243 -18.20 -10.97 7.35
N GLY A 244 -19.21 -10.29 7.89
CA GLY A 244 -20.02 -10.80 9.00
C GLY A 244 -19.26 -10.90 10.34
N GLY A 245 -18.18 -10.13 10.50
CA GLY A 245 -17.43 -9.99 11.74
C GLY A 245 -18.03 -8.95 12.68
N ARG A 246 -17.26 -8.57 13.70
CA ARG A 246 -17.63 -7.61 14.73
C ARG A 246 -16.58 -6.50 14.84
N VAL A 247 -17.03 -5.32 15.23
CA VAL A 247 -16.16 -4.19 15.59
C VAL A 247 -16.06 -4.12 17.12
N PHE A 248 -14.85 -3.89 17.60
CA PHE A 248 -14.48 -3.69 19.00
C PHE A 248 -13.76 -2.35 19.12
N GLY A 249 -14.09 -1.57 20.15
CA GLY A 249 -13.39 -0.32 20.46
C GLY A 249 -12.18 -0.56 21.36
N SER A 250 -11.37 0.48 21.55
CA SER A 250 -10.13 0.42 22.36
C SER A 250 -10.29 -0.04 23.82
N GLN A 251 -11.51 -0.08 24.35
CA GLN A 251 -11.83 -0.50 25.72
C GLN A 251 -12.35 -1.94 25.81
N ASP A 252 -12.55 -2.62 24.68
CA ASP A 252 -13.22 -3.93 24.63
C ASP A 252 -12.26 -5.13 24.77
N ALA A 253 -11.14 -4.96 25.47
CA ALA A 253 -10.09 -5.99 25.59
C ALA A 253 -10.62 -7.33 26.12
N ASP A 254 -11.54 -7.31 27.08
CA ASP A 254 -12.15 -8.52 27.63
C ASP A 254 -13.07 -9.20 26.60
N ALA A 255 -13.86 -8.42 25.85
CA ALA A 255 -14.73 -8.94 24.81
C ALA A 255 -13.94 -9.56 23.65
N VAL A 256 -12.80 -8.96 23.29
CA VAL A 256 -11.86 -9.52 22.30
C VAL A 256 -11.26 -10.84 22.82
N SER A 257 -10.85 -10.89 24.09
CA SER A 257 -10.32 -12.10 24.72
C SER A 257 -11.33 -13.26 24.70
N ASP A 258 -12.59 -12.97 25.03
CA ASP A 258 -13.64 -13.97 25.02
C ASP A 258 -13.99 -14.42 23.59
N MET A 259 -14.05 -13.49 22.63
CA MET A 259 -14.22 -13.83 21.21
C MET A 259 -13.10 -14.75 20.70
N LEU A 260 -11.84 -14.49 21.04
CA LEU A 260 -10.72 -15.34 20.63
C LEU A 260 -10.80 -16.75 21.27
N LYS A 261 -11.22 -16.85 22.53
CA LYS A 261 -11.44 -18.16 23.19
C LYS A 261 -12.56 -18.94 22.51
N ASP A 262 -13.66 -18.28 22.17
CA ASP A 262 -14.80 -18.92 21.54
C ASP A 262 -14.50 -19.33 20.10
N ALA A 263 -13.83 -18.47 19.31
CA ALA A 263 -13.33 -18.82 17.98
C ALA A 263 -12.37 -20.01 18.03
N GLY A 264 -11.49 -20.06 19.03
CA GLY A 264 -10.61 -21.20 19.28
C GLY A 264 -11.39 -22.48 19.55
N ARG A 265 -12.44 -22.43 20.38
CA ARG A 265 -13.31 -23.60 20.66
C ARG A 265 -14.08 -24.06 19.43
N GLU A 266 -14.64 -23.13 18.65
CA GLU A 266 -15.34 -23.42 17.40
C GLU A 266 -14.43 -24.12 16.39
N ALA A 267 -13.19 -23.64 16.24
CA ALA A 267 -12.18 -24.25 15.37
C ALA A 267 -11.66 -25.60 15.89
N LEU A 268 -11.65 -25.83 17.21
CA LEU A 268 -11.12 -27.03 17.87
C LEU A 268 -12.17 -28.11 18.17
N ASN A 269 -13.43 -27.94 17.76
CA ASN A 269 -14.47 -28.94 18.02
C ASN A 269 -14.20 -30.26 17.27
N ALA A 270 -13.72 -31.26 18.03
CA ALA A 270 -13.67 -32.73 17.91
C ALA A 270 -13.42 -33.43 16.55
N SER A 271 -13.79 -32.84 15.42
CA SER A 271 -13.58 -33.40 14.08
C SER A 271 -12.18 -33.13 13.52
N TYR A 272 -11.40 -32.25 14.16
CA TYR A 272 -10.24 -31.59 13.54
C TYR A 272 -8.88 -31.83 14.24
N CYS A 273 -8.83 -32.63 15.30
CA CYS A 273 -7.56 -33.07 15.90
C CYS A 273 -7.58 -34.61 16.04
N PRO A 274 -7.08 -35.38 15.06
CA PRO A 274 -6.67 -36.75 15.36
C PRO A 274 -5.51 -36.65 16.36
N GLY A 275 -5.63 -37.40 17.46
CA GLY A 275 -4.71 -37.33 18.60
C GLY A 275 -3.24 -37.57 18.27
#